data_AF-A0A2V8G292-F1
#
_entry.id   AF-A0A2V8G292-F1
#
_cell.length_a   1.000
_cell.length_b   1.000
_cell.length_c   1.000
_cell.angle_alpha   90.00
_cell.angle_beta   90.00
_cell.angle_gamma   90.00
#
_symmetry.space_group_name_H-M   'P 1'
#
loop_
_entity.id
_entity.type
_entity.pdbx_description
1 polymer ?
#
loop_
_entity_poly.entity_id
_entity_poly.type
_entity_poly.pdbx_seq_one_letter_code
_entity_poly.pdbx_strand_id
1 'polypeptide(L)'
;MPESMVRERLAMYGFDVVQQFGWAVLLAPLGLIRLLGTNWRRGVLMLALFAVNAAFAFTYNVGDTHVFYLPSHLMLALLAAPGIAAAGRLVAAAFPARARAAAISAACGLLIAYGALRAYRDFPALDRSSDHRPADVMNQMTAGLDDQHAILLADLNWQLVNGLAYFAKVLRPDVAYAWMSEILLYAPALVHDNLIAGRDVALTKRARDTLTGAYGPLLPTVLDPRVRVPTVSEIVQGLPPGTRYVLCVVKPTREFAIDARDLEHAALELTGGHAAMPVGDYATLVGVMGRPPTLTVASARPFRRRVQLDGAEIDIRMESWIAFDTIRRMGFGQVIAARHHTLIVERGVSFAAFDAAGRDLRVGYSASVFAPQPRYLVR
;
A
#
# COMPACT_ATOMS: atom_id res chain seq x y z
N MET A 1 -25.15 -2.71 -10.91
CA MET A 1 -24.28 -2.97 -9.74
C MET A 1 -25.16 -3.14 -8.52
N PRO A 2 -24.85 -4.04 -7.56
CA PRO A 2 -25.53 -4.06 -6.27
C PRO A 2 -25.45 -2.67 -5.61
N GLU A 3 -26.55 -2.15 -5.06
CA GLU A 3 -26.62 -0.81 -4.46
C GLU A 3 -25.55 -0.58 -3.38
N SER A 4 -25.13 -1.65 -2.69
CA SER A 4 -24.07 -1.63 -1.69
C SER A 4 -22.72 -1.15 -2.24
N MET A 5 -22.42 -1.40 -3.52
CA MET A 5 -21.14 -1.02 -4.12
C MET A 5 -21.08 0.47 -4.50
N VAL A 6 -22.20 1.08 -4.89
CA VAL A 6 -22.22 2.51 -5.26
C VAL A 6 -21.94 3.38 -4.04
N ARG A 7 -22.56 3.06 -2.90
CA ARG A 7 -22.33 3.78 -1.64
C ARG A 7 -20.87 3.71 -1.21
N GLU A 8 -20.25 2.53 -1.31
CA GLU A 8 -18.84 2.34 -0.95
C GLU A 8 -17.89 3.07 -1.92
N ARG A 9 -18.20 3.08 -3.23
CA ARG A 9 -17.43 3.87 -4.20
C ARG A 9 -17.56 5.38 -3.96
N LEU A 10 -18.75 5.87 -3.60
CA LEU A 10 -18.95 7.29 -3.26
C LEU A 10 -18.17 7.67 -1.99
N ALA A 11 -18.16 6.79 -0.99
CA ALA A 11 -17.37 6.99 0.22
C ALA A 11 -15.86 7.03 -0.08
N MET A 12 -15.38 6.10 -0.91
CA MET A 12 -13.98 6.08 -1.40
C MET A 12 -13.65 7.37 -2.17
N TYR A 13 -14.50 7.78 -3.12
CA TYR A 13 -14.28 9.00 -3.89
C TYR A 13 -14.20 10.25 -3.00
N GLY A 14 -15.13 10.39 -2.06
CA GLY A 14 -15.10 11.49 -1.09
C GLY A 14 -13.84 11.46 -0.22
N PHE A 15 -13.42 10.27 0.21
CA PHE A 15 -12.18 10.06 0.95
C PHE A 15 -10.96 10.49 0.15
N ASP A 16 -10.80 10.03 -1.09
CA ASP A 16 -9.67 10.35 -1.97
C ASP A 16 -9.60 11.85 -2.30
N VAL A 17 -10.76 12.49 -2.55
CA VAL A 17 -10.85 13.94 -2.80
C VAL A 17 -10.38 14.75 -1.59
N VAL A 18 -10.80 14.37 -0.38
CA VAL A 18 -10.35 15.01 0.85
C VAL A 18 -8.87 14.71 1.11
N GLN A 19 -8.41 13.50 0.81
CA GLN A 19 -7.00 13.14 0.94
C GLN A 19 -6.11 13.96 -0.01
N GLN A 20 -6.57 14.25 -1.23
CA GLN A 20 -5.83 15.01 -2.24
C GLN A 20 -5.85 16.52 -1.96
N PHE A 21 -7.04 17.11 -1.72
CA PHE A 21 -7.21 18.56 -1.66
C PHE A 21 -7.45 19.10 -0.24
N GLY A 22 -7.87 18.24 0.69
CA GLY A 22 -8.44 18.67 1.97
C GLY A 22 -9.60 19.65 1.76
N TRP A 23 -9.65 20.70 2.58
CA TRP A 23 -10.71 21.71 2.50
C TRP A 23 -10.65 22.59 1.25
N ALA A 24 -9.51 22.64 0.55
CA ALA A 24 -9.37 23.43 -0.67
C ALA A 24 -10.30 22.96 -1.81
N VAL A 25 -10.82 21.72 -1.74
CA VAL A 25 -11.81 21.23 -2.71
C VAL A 25 -13.06 22.11 -2.77
N LEU A 26 -13.41 22.79 -1.67
CA LEU A 26 -14.59 23.67 -1.60
C LEU A 26 -14.48 24.88 -2.55
N LEU A 27 -13.28 25.17 -3.06
CA LEU A 27 -13.06 26.22 -4.07
C LEU A 27 -13.54 25.77 -5.47
N ALA A 28 -13.60 24.46 -5.75
CA ALA A 28 -14.00 23.97 -7.06
C ALA A 28 -15.47 24.28 -7.42
N PRO A 29 -16.47 24.05 -6.53
CA PRO A 29 -17.85 24.50 -6.79
C PRO A 29 -17.96 26.01 -7.01
N LEU A 30 -17.25 26.82 -6.23
CA LEU A 30 -17.22 28.27 -6.39
C LEU A 30 -16.65 28.66 -7.77
N GLY A 31 -15.59 27.98 -8.21
CA GLY A 31 -15.01 28.17 -9.53
C GLY A 31 -15.93 27.76 -10.66
N LEU A 32 -16.72 26.70 -10.50
CA LEU A 32 -17.74 26.30 -11.47
C LEU A 32 -18.84 27.36 -11.60
N ILE A 33 -19.38 27.85 -10.48
CA ILE A 33 -20.38 28.93 -10.46
C ILE A 33 -19.82 30.18 -11.16
N ARG A 34 -18.59 30.56 -10.80
CA ARG A 34 -17.89 31.70 -11.40
C ARG A 34 -17.69 31.54 -12.90
N LEU A 35 -17.36 30.33 -13.36
CA LEU A 35 -17.15 30.03 -14.77
C LEU A 35 -18.47 30.08 -15.54
N LEU A 36 -19.54 29.46 -15.00
CA LEU A 36 -20.88 29.50 -15.57
C LEU A 36 -21.39 30.94 -15.73
N GLY A 37 -21.17 31.79 -14.72
CA GLY A 37 -21.60 33.18 -14.74
C GLY A 37 -20.87 34.07 -15.75
N THR A 38 -19.64 33.73 -16.16
CA THR A 38 -18.92 34.53 -17.18
C THR A 38 -18.79 33.88 -18.55
N ASN A 39 -18.83 32.56 -18.62
CA ASN A 39 -18.78 31.80 -19.85
C ASN A 39 -19.44 30.45 -19.63
N TRP A 40 -20.76 30.43 -19.79
CA TRP A 40 -21.58 29.24 -19.56
C TRP A 40 -21.12 28.05 -20.41
N ARG A 41 -20.64 28.26 -21.64
CA ARG A 41 -20.14 27.18 -22.51
C ARG A 41 -18.94 26.47 -21.89
N ARG A 42 -17.97 27.23 -21.36
CA ARG A 42 -16.82 26.67 -20.64
C ARG A 42 -17.24 25.99 -19.34
N GLY A 43 -18.21 26.58 -18.61
CA GLY A 43 -18.74 25.97 -17.39
C GLY A 43 -19.41 24.61 -17.65
N VAL A 44 -20.25 24.53 -18.69
CA VAL A 44 -20.89 23.29 -19.13
C VAL A 44 -19.86 22.27 -19.61
N LEU A 45 -18.85 22.68 -20.37
CA LEU A 45 -17.77 21.79 -20.78
C LEU A 45 -17.03 21.18 -19.58
N MET A 46 -16.64 22.00 -18.60
CA MET A 46 -15.95 21.50 -17.40
C MET A 46 -16.84 20.55 -16.58
N LEU A 47 -18.12 20.87 -16.44
CA LEU A 47 -19.08 20.01 -15.75
C LEU A 47 -19.27 18.67 -16.50
N ALA A 48 -19.39 18.71 -17.83
CA ALA A 48 -19.52 17.51 -18.65
C ALA A 48 -18.25 16.64 -18.56
N LEU A 49 -17.06 17.23 -18.66
CA LEU A 49 -15.80 16.51 -18.50
C LEU A 49 -15.68 15.85 -17.12
N PHE A 50 -16.02 16.59 -16.05
CA PHE A 50 -16.07 16.02 -14.71
C PHE A 50 -17.08 14.86 -14.62
N ALA A 51 -18.31 15.07 -15.07
CA ALA A 51 -19.39 14.10 -14.96
C ALA A 51 -19.10 12.81 -15.74
N VAL A 52 -18.59 12.91 -16.98
CA VAL A 52 -18.24 11.76 -17.80
C VAL A 52 -17.12 10.94 -17.17
N ASN A 53 -16.05 11.59 -16.69
CA ASN A 53 -14.93 10.89 -16.06
C ASN A 53 -15.34 10.25 -14.72
N ALA A 54 -16.12 10.95 -13.90
CA ALA A 54 -16.64 10.39 -12.67
C ALA A 54 -17.57 9.19 -12.96
N ALA A 55 -18.53 9.35 -13.88
CA ALA A 55 -19.46 8.28 -14.25
C ALA A 55 -18.71 7.05 -14.80
N PHE A 56 -17.71 7.26 -15.65
CA PHE A 56 -16.82 6.20 -16.13
C PHE A 56 -16.18 5.46 -14.95
N ALA A 57 -15.50 6.17 -14.04
CA ALA A 57 -14.84 5.55 -12.89
C ALA A 57 -15.82 4.81 -11.95
N PHE A 58 -17.04 5.32 -11.74
CA PHE A 58 -18.05 4.66 -10.93
C PHE A 58 -18.60 3.37 -11.56
N THR A 59 -18.73 3.35 -12.88
CA THR A 59 -19.29 2.20 -13.63
C THR A 59 -18.23 1.18 -14.04
N TYR A 60 -16.96 1.58 -14.10
CA TYR A 60 -15.87 0.71 -14.49
C TYR A 60 -15.49 -0.27 -13.36
N ASN A 61 -15.86 -1.53 -13.55
CA ASN A 61 -15.71 -2.59 -12.55
C ASN A 61 -14.36 -3.30 -12.65
N VAL A 62 -13.27 -2.55 -12.45
CA VAL A 62 -11.89 -3.07 -12.39
C VAL A 62 -11.29 -2.73 -11.04
N GLY A 63 -10.34 -3.55 -10.58
CA GLY A 63 -9.50 -3.22 -9.42
C GLY A 63 -8.75 -1.90 -9.62
N ASP A 64 -8.32 -1.30 -8.51
CA ASP A 64 -7.66 0.01 -8.48
C ASP A 64 -8.52 1.12 -9.10
N THR A 65 -9.82 1.11 -8.80
CA THR A 65 -10.77 2.11 -9.28
C THR A 65 -10.29 3.54 -9.00
N HIS A 66 -9.56 3.77 -7.90
CA HIS A 66 -9.03 5.08 -7.52
C HIS A 66 -8.19 5.75 -8.63
N VAL A 67 -7.44 4.98 -9.42
CA VAL A 67 -6.62 5.51 -10.54
C VAL A 67 -7.52 6.17 -11.60
N PHE A 68 -8.71 5.62 -11.83
CA PHE A 68 -9.67 6.15 -12.79
C PHE A 68 -10.39 7.40 -12.28
N TYR A 69 -10.27 7.74 -10.99
CA TYR A 69 -10.72 9.04 -10.49
C TYR A 69 -9.72 10.17 -10.77
N LEU A 70 -8.46 9.91 -11.15
CA LEU A 70 -7.47 10.96 -11.39
C LEU A 70 -7.94 12.05 -12.38
N PRO A 71 -8.61 11.73 -13.50
CA PRO A 71 -9.15 12.75 -14.39
C PRO A 71 -10.21 13.65 -13.74
N SER A 72 -11.07 13.12 -12.86
CA SER A 72 -12.05 13.96 -12.15
C SER A 72 -11.37 14.85 -11.10
N HIS A 73 -10.31 14.37 -10.43
CA HIS A 73 -9.48 15.18 -9.54
C HIS A 73 -8.80 16.33 -10.30
N LEU A 74 -8.31 16.08 -11.52
CA LEU A 74 -7.78 17.15 -12.38
C LEU A 74 -8.82 18.22 -12.67
N MET A 75 -10.08 17.83 -12.97
CA MET A 75 -11.15 18.81 -13.20
C MET A 75 -11.44 19.63 -11.94
N LEU A 76 -11.42 19.02 -10.74
CA LEU A 76 -11.55 19.75 -9.47
C LEU A 76 -10.41 20.75 -9.27
N ALA A 77 -9.17 20.36 -9.57
CA ALA A 77 -8.00 21.26 -9.48
C ALA A 77 -8.13 22.45 -10.44
N LEU A 78 -8.54 22.21 -11.69
CA LEU A 78 -8.76 23.25 -12.69
C LEU A 78 -9.89 24.21 -12.29
N LEU A 79 -10.95 23.70 -11.67
CA LEU A 79 -12.05 24.51 -11.14
C LEU A 79 -11.66 25.26 -9.86
N ALA A 80 -10.71 24.78 -9.06
CA ALA A 80 -10.25 25.48 -7.88
C ALA A 80 -9.60 26.84 -8.23
N ALA A 81 -8.89 26.96 -9.36
CA ALA A 81 -8.25 28.21 -9.79
C ALA A 81 -9.23 29.40 -9.99
N PRO A 82 -10.31 29.31 -10.81
CA PRO A 82 -11.32 30.36 -10.86
C PRO A 82 -12.07 30.53 -9.54
N GLY A 83 -12.14 29.48 -8.70
CA GLY A 83 -12.66 29.56 -7.34
C GLY A 83 -11.82 30.45 -6.43
N ILE A 84 -10.50 30.33 -6.48
CA ILE A 84 -9.55 31.22 -5.78
C ILE A 84 -9.75 32.66 -6.24
N ALA A 85 -9.85 32.89 -7.55
CA ALA A 85 -10.08 34.23 -8.10
C ALA A 85 -11.43 34.83 -7.65
N ALA A 86 -12.49 34.01 -7.58
CA ALA A 86 -13.79 34.44 -7.08
C ALA A 86 -13.74 34.76 -5.58
N ALA A 87 -13.12 33.91 -4.77
CA ALA A 87 -12.92 34.14 -3.34
C ALA A 87 -12.14 35.44 -3.09
N GLY A 88 -11.07 35.69 -3.86
CA GLY A 88 -10.31 36.93 -3.79
C GLY A 88 -11.16 38.17 -4.08
N ARG A 89 -12.11 38.11 -5.03
CA ARG A 89 -13.06 39.21 -5.29
C ARG A 89 -14.06 39.42 -4.15
N LEU A 90 -14.54 38.34 -3.53
CA LEU A 90 -15.44 38.41 -2.38
C LEU A 90 -14.74 39.04 -1.19
N VAL A 91 -13.50 38.62 -0.89
CA VAL A 91 -12.63 39.27 0.09
C VAL A 91 -12.44 40.74 -0.27
N ALA A 92 -12.11 41.05 -1.52
CA ALA A 92 -11.94 42.42 -1.95
C ALA A 92 -13.21 43.29 -1.79
N ALA A 93 -14.40 42.71 -1.93
CA ALA A 93 -15.68 43.41 -1.76
C ALA A 93 -16.06 43.61 -0.28
N ALA A 94 -15.65 42.70 0.61
CA ALA A 94 -15.94 42.78 2.03
C ALA A 94 -15.12 43.83 2.79
N PHE A 95 -14.03 44.35 2.19
CA PHE A 95 -13.11 45.28 2.83
C PHE A 95 -13.07 46.64 2.11
N PRO A 96 -12.87 47.76 2.85
CA PRO A 96 -12.74 49.08 2.26
C PRO A 96 -11.51 49.19 1.36
N ALA A 97 -11.52 50.12 0.39
CA ALA A 97 -10.47 50.26 -0.62
C ALA A 97 -9.05 50.31 -0.03
N ARG A 98 -8.87 51.03 1.09
CA ARG A 98 -7.58 51.14 1.82
C ARG A 98 -7.05 49.81 2.37
N ALA A 99 -7.91 48.84 2.64
CA ALA A 99 -7.57 47.55 3.22
C ALA A 99 -7.62 46.39 2.21
N ARG A 100 -8.16 46.62 1.00
CA ARG A 100 -8.39 45.58 -0.02
C ARG A 100 -7.10 44.86 -0.43
N ALA A 101 -6.03 45.60 -0.72
CA ALA A 101 -4.77 45.00 -1.14
C ALA A 101 -4.20 44.08 -0.05
N ALA A 102 -4.17 44.57 1.20
CA ALA A 102 -3.72 43.78 2.35
C ALA A 102 -4.58 42.53 2.57
N ALA A 103 -5.91 42.63 2.45
CA ALA A 103 -6.82 41.50 2.61
C ALA A 103 -6.61 40.43 1.53
N ILE A 104 -6.40 40.82 0.27
CA ILE A 104 -6.08 39.89 -0.83
C ILE A 104 -4.73 39.21 -0.57
N SER A 105 -3.69 39.98 -0.23
CA SER A 105 -2.37 39.43 0.09
C SER A 105 -2.41 38.45 1.26
N ALA A 106 -3.18 38.77 2.31
CA ALA A 106 -3.38 37.86 3.45
C ALA A 106 -4.09 36.57 3.02
N ALA A 107 -5.14 36.65 2.20
CA ALA A 107 -5.84 35.47 1.69
C ALA A 107 -4.93 34.58 0.82
N CYS A 108 -4.12 35.17 -0.07
CA CYS A 108 -3.11 34.44 -0.84
C CYS A 108 -2.06 33.79 0.08
N GLY A 109 -1.57 34.53 1.07
CA GLY A 109 -0.64 34.01 2.07
C GLY A 109 -1.20 32.81 2.84
N LEU A 110 -2.49 32.87 3.24
CA LEU A 110 -3.17 31.76 3.90
C LEU A 110 -3.30 30.51 3.00
N LEU A 111 -3.59 30.69 1.70
CA LEU A 111 -3.66 29.56 0.76
C LEU A 111 -2.29 28.91 0.53
N ILE A 112 -1.23 29.72 0.39
CA ILE A 112 0.14 29.22 0.27
C ILE A 112 0.55 28.50 1.57
N ALA A 113 0.28 29.10 2.73
CA ALA A 113 0.56 28.50 4.03
C ALA A 113 -0.20 27.19 4.22
N TYR A 114 -1.46 27.10 3.77
CA TYR A 114 -2.24 25.86 3.79
C TYR A 114 -1.60 24.78 2.91
N GLY A 115 -1.19 25.12 1.68
CA GLY A 115 -0.49 24.20 0.78
C GLY A 115 0.84 23.72 1.37
N ALA A 116 1.65 24.63 1.92
CA ALA A 116 2.91 24.31 2.57
C ALA A 116 2.71 23.45 3.83
N LEU A 117 1.70 23.74 4.64
CA LEU A 117 1.36 22.95 5.82
C LEU A 117 0.92 21.53 5.45
N ARG A 118 0.11 21.39 4.39
CA ARG A 118 -0.30 20.09 3.85
C ARG A 118 0.90 19.30 3.35
N ALA A 119 1.76 19.93 2.54
CA ALA A 119 3.01 19.32 2.09
C ALA A 119 3.85 18.88 3.30
N TYR A 120 4.07 19.75 4.29
CA TYR A 120 4.80 19.38 5.50
C TYR A 120 4.16 18.23 6.29
N ARG A 121 2.83 18.18 6.40
CA ARG A 121 2.13 17.14 7.17
C ARG A 121 2.07 15.79 6.44
N ASP A 122 1.95 15.82 5.11
CA ASP A 122 1.68 14.64 4.32
C ASP A 122 2.91 14.11 3.58
N PHE A 123 3.97 14.90 3.41
CA PHE A 123 5.19 14.47 2.72
C PHE A 123 5.82 13.20 3.33
N PRO A 124 5.94 13.01 4.66
CA PRO A 124 6.46 11.75 5.20
C PRO A 124 5.67 10.52 4.78
N ALA A 125 4.38 10.66 4.54
CA ALA A 125 3.53 9.58 4.04
C ALA A 125 3.74 9.34 2.53
N LEU A 126 4.03 10.40 1.78
CA LEU A 126 4.21 10.34 0.33
C LEU A 126 5.64 9.99 -0.10
N ASP A 127 6.62 10.17 0.79
CA ASP A 127 8.02 9.86 0.50
C ASP A 127 8.24 8.35 0.40
N ARG A 128 8.76 7.93 -0.76
CA ARG A 128 9.04 6.54 -1.15
C ARG A 128 10.46 6.39 -1.68
N SER A 129 11.30 7.41 -1.49
CA SER A 129 12.67 7.39 -2.00
C SER A 129 13.50 6.22 -1.48
N SER A 130 13.13 5.65 -0.33
CA SER A 130 13.76 4.49 0.30
C SER A 130 12.95 3.20 0.24
N ASP A 131 11.86 3.13 -0.54
CA ASP A 131 11.06 1.89 -0.63
C ASP A 131 11.70 0.88 -1.58
N HIS A 132 12.45 -0.05 -1.02
CA HIS A 132 13.12 -1.14 -1.76
C HIS A 132 12.40 -2.49 -1.69
N ARG A 133 11.25 -2.56 -0.99
CA ARG A 133 10.52 -3.82 -0.73
C ARG A 133 10.22 -4.64 -1.99
N PRO A 134 9.83 -4.06 -3.14
CA PRO A 134 9.64 -4.84 -4.36
C PRO A 134 10.92 -5.55 -4.83
N ALA A 135 12.07 -4.87 -4.75
CA ALA A 135 13.35 -5.46 -5.10
C ALA A 135 13.79 -6.50 -4.06
N ASP A 136 13.59 -6.23 -2.77
CA ASP A 136 13.97 -7.13 -1.68
C ASP A 136 13.25 -8.48 -1.76
N VAL A 137 11.96 -8.48 -2.09
CA VAL A 137 11.18 -9.71 -2.28
C VAL A 137 11.67 -10.52 -3.47
N MET A 138 12.06 -9.86 -4.57
CA MET A 138 12.63 -10.55 -5.74
C MET A 138 14.04 -11.06 -5.45
N ASN A 139 14.86 -10.29 -4.75
CA ASN A 139 16.19 -10.70 -4.28
C ASN A 139 16.08 -11.94 -3.39
N GLN A 140 15.14 -11.97 -2.45
CA GLN A 140 14.93 -13.11 -1.58
C GLN A 140 14.44 -14.34 -2.35
N MET A 141 13.47 -14.16 -3.25
CA MET A 141 12.93 -15.24 -4.08
C MET A 141 13.99 -15.86 -5.00
N THR A 142 14.93 -15.04 -5.49
CA THR A 142 16.00 -15.45 -6.42
C THR A 142 17.36 -15.63 -5.72
N ALA A 143 17.39 -15.62 -4.39
CA ALA A 143 18.64 -15.71 -3.62
C ALA A 143 19.40 -17.00 -3.94
N GLY A 144 20.67 -16.87 -4.33
CA GLY A 144 21.53 -18.00 -4.70
C GLY A 144 21.11 -18.73 -5.99
N LEU A 145 20.30 -18.10 -6.84
CA LEU A 145 20.04 -18.58 -8.20
C LEU A 145 20.86 -17.76 -9.20
N ASP A 146 21.43 -18.48 -10.16
CA ASP A 146 22.05 -17.95 -11.37
C ASP A 146 21.84 -18.96 -12.52
N ASP A 147 22.14 -18.53 -13.74
CA ASP A 147 21.89 -19.27 -14.97
C ASP A 147 22.78 -20.50 -15.15
N GLN A 148 23.92 -20.54 -14.46
CA GLN A 148 24.85 -21.66 -14.50
C GLN A 148 24.42 -22.81 -13.58
N HIS A 149 23.84 -22.50 -12.43
CA HIS A 149 23.59 -23.47 -11.36
C HIS A 149 22.11 -23.77 -11.13
N ALA A 150 21.18 -22.94 -11.61
CA ALA A 150 19.76 -23.17 -11.36
C ALA A 150 18.83 -22.61 -12.45
N ILE A 151 17.58 -23.09 -12.44
CA ILE A 151 16.46 -22.46 -13.13
C ILE A 151 15.29 -22.31 -12.16
N LEU A 152 14.65 -21.14 -12.15
CA LEU A 152 13.42 -20.89 -11.40
C LEU A 152 12.20 -21.17 -12.27
N LEU A 153 11.38 -22.15 -11.91
CA LEU A 153 10.05 -22.31 -12.48
C LEU A 153 9.07 -21.50 -11.64
N ALA A 154 8.49 -20.47 -12.26
CA ALA A 154 7.68 -19.48 -11.58
C ALA A 154 6.20 -19.61 -11.95
N ASP A 155 5.36 -19.63 -10.92
CA ASP A 155 3.94 -19.30 -10.98
C ASP A 155 3.71 -18.28 -9.86
N LEU A 156 3.28 -17.09 -10.23
CA LEU A 156 3.16 -15.96 -9.33
C LEU A 156 1.78 -15.32 -9.50
N ASN A 157 1.33 -14.64 -8.45
CA ASN A 157 0.21 -13.71 -8.58
C ASN A 157 0.54 -12.66 -9.66
N TRP A 158 -0.47 -12.23 -10.42
CA TRP A 158 -0.36 -11.17 -11.43
C TRP A 158 0.35 -9.89 -10.94
N GLN A 159 0.28 -9.59 -9.65
CA GLN A 159 0.93 -8.47 -8.97
C GLN A 159 2.47 -8.61 -8.93
N LEU A 160 2.99 -9.84 -8.94
CA LEU A 160 4.43 -10.14 -8.87
C LEU A 160 5.02 -10.54 -10.23
N VAL A 161 4.21 -11.00 -11.19
CA VAL A 161 4.66 -11.44 -12.52
C VAL A 161 5.48 -10.35 -13.23
N ASN A 162 4.95 -9.13 -13.32
CA ASN A 162 5.65 -8.02 -13.95
C ASN A 162 6.92 -7.62 -13.18
N GLY A 163 6.89 -7.77 -11.85
CA GLY A 163 8.03 -7.51 -10.99
C GLY A 163 9.19 -8.46 -11.28
N LEU A 164 8.93 -9.78 -11.32
CA LEU A 164 9.95 -10.78 -11.65
C LEU A 164 10.47 -10.60 -13.08
N ALA A 165 9.59 -10.37 -14.05
CA ALA A 165 9.97 -10.19 -15.44
C ALA A 165 10.92 -8.99 -15.63
N TYR A 166 10.60 -7.85 -15.00
CA TYR A 166 11.48 -6.67 -15.02
C TYR A 166 12.79 -6.93 -14.27
N PHE A 167 12.69 -7.52 -13.07
CA PHE A 167 13.84 -7.78 -12.21
C PHE A 167 14.85 -8.69 -12.89
N ALA A 168 14.42 -9.84 -13.42
CA ALA A 168 15.29 -10.76 -14.14
C ALA A 168 15.80 -10.14 -15.45
N LYS A 169 15.03 -9.31 -16.15
CA LYS A 169 15.50 -8.69 -17.40
C LYS A 169 16.53 -7.57 -17.19
N VAL A 170 16.37 -6.77 -16.13
CA VAL A 170 17.06 -5.47 -15.99
C VAL A 170 18.03 -5.45 -14.81
N LEU A 171 17.69 -6.09 -13.68
CA LEU A 171 18.48 -6.00 -12.45
C LEU A 171 19.34 -7.26 -12.21
N ARG A 172 18.82 -8.44 -12.56
CA ARG A 172 19.47 -9.74 -12.40
C ARG A 172 19.33 -10.60 -13.67
N PRO A 173 19.97 -10.19 -14.79
CA PRO A 173 19.95 -10.93 -16.06
C PRO A 173 20.56 -12.33 -15.97
N ASP A 174 21.32 -12.58 -14.91
CA ASP A 174 21.86 -13.90 -14.54
C ASP A 174 20.80 -14.85 -13.97
N VAL A 175 19.60 -14.41 -13.61
CA VAL A 175 18.55 -15.32 -13.10
C VAL A 175 17.80 -15.97 -14.26
N ALA A 176 18.11 -17.23 -14.54
CA ALA A 176 17.32 -18.05 -15.46
C ALA A 176 15.97 -18.44 -14.84
N TYR A 177 14.88 -18.14 -15.55
CA TYR A 177 13.53 -18.51 -15.11
C TYR A 177 12.64 -18.90 -16.29
N ALA A 178 11.58 -19.65 -16.00
CA ALA A 178 10.52 -19.97 -16.94
C ALA A 178 9.16 -19.95 -16.25
N TRP A 179 8.11 -19.60 -16.98
CA TRP A 179 6.75 -19.61 -16.44
C TRP A 179 6.22 -21.05 -16.42
N MET A 180 5.76 -21.52 -15.27
CA MET A 180 5.20 -22.87 -15.11
C MET A 180 4.08 -23.14 -16.12
N SER A 181 3.24 -22.14 -16.40
CA SER A 181 2.15 -22.23 -17.39
C SER A 181 2.62 -22.49 -18.82
N GLU A 182 3.84 -22.11 -19.16
CA GLU A 182 4.41 -22.27 -20.51
C GLU A 182 5.14 -23.60 -20.68
N ILE A 183 5.61 -24.18 -19.56
CA ILE A 183 6.45 -25.38 -19.57
C ILE A 183 5.78 -26.63 -19.03
N LEU A 184 4.59 -26.53 -18.43
CA LEU A 184 3.98 -27.61 -17.66
C LEU A 184 3.99 -28.94 -18.42
N LEU A 185 3.60 -28.95 -19.69
CA LEU A 185 3.50 -30.15 -20.53
C LEU A 185 4.82 -30.90 -20.74
N TYR A 186 5.96 -30.19 -20.68
CA TYR A 186 7.30 -30.75 -20.84
C TYR A 186 8.19 -30.55 -19.61
N ALA A 187 7.59 -30.20 -18.47
CA ALA A 187 8.29 -30.01 -17.21
C ALA A 187 9.15 -31.23 -16.81
N PRO A 188 8.70 -32.50 -16.99
CA PRO A 188 9.55 -33.65 -16.69
C PRO A 188 10.87 -33.68 -17.49
N ALA A 189 10.84 -33.35 -18.78
CA ALA A 189 12.03 -33.31 -19.62
C ALA A 189 12.96 -32.16 -19.19
N LEU A 190 12.41 -30.96 -19.00
CA LEU A 190 13.17 -29.81 -18.54
C LEU A 190 13.84 -30.08 -17.19
N VAL A 191 13.11 -30.69 -16.25
CA VAL A 191 13.66 -31.05 -14.95
C VAL A 191 14.80 -32.05 -15.09
N HIS A 192 14.57 -33.13 -15.84
CA HIS A 192 15.56 -34.17 -16.06
C HIS A 192 16.86 -33.61 -16.66
N ASP A 193 16.75 -32.79 -17.70
CA ASP A 193 17.89 -32.21 -18.39
C ASP A 193 18.69 -31.25 -17.49
N ASN A 194 18.01 -30.44 -16.67
CA ASN A 194 18.69 -29.55 -15.72
C ASN A 194 19.40 -30.35 -14.62
N LEU A 195 18.75 -31.38 -14.06
CA LEU A 195 19.36 -32.21 -13.03
C LEU A 195 20.59 -32.98 -13.56
N ILE A 196 20.52 -33.51 -14.79
CA ILE A 196 21.68 -34.15 -15.45
C ILE A 196 22.81 -33.15 -15.67
N ALA A 197 22.48 -31.91 -16.05
CA ALA A 197 23.46 -30.83 -16.20
C ALA A 197 24.01 -30.30 -14.86
N GLY A 198 23.59 -30.86 -13.71
CA GLY A 198 24.01 -30.41 -12.40
C GLY A 198 23.35 -29.11 -11.93
N ARG A 199 22.24 -28.71 -12.57
CA ARG A 199 21.47 -27.51 -12.22
C ARG A 199 20.30 -27.84 -11.32
N ASP A 200 20.11 -27.03 -10.28
CA ASP A 200 18.94 -27.07 -9.42
C ASP A 200 17.69 -26.59 -10.17
N VAL A 201 16.55 -27.24 -9.95
CA VAL A 201 15.25 -26.74 -10.40
C VAL A 201 14.49 -26.18 -9.21
N ALA A 202 14.48 -24.86 -9.11
CA ALA A 202 13.79 -24.14 -8.07
C ALA A 202 12.34 -23.83 -8.47
N LEU A 203 11.43 -23.81 -7.50
CA LEU A 203 10.00 -23.61 -7.70
C LEU A 203 9.47 -22.55 -6.74
N THR A 204 8.62 -21.65 -7.23
CA THR A 204 7.74 -20.87 -6.35
C THR A 204 6.68 -21.80 -5.73
N LYS A 205 6.05 -21.40 -4.62
CA LYS A 205 5.00 -22.21 -3.97
C LYS A 205 3.90 -22.65 -4.94
N ARG A 206 3.34 -21.72 -5.72
CA ARG A 206 2.28 -22.03 -6.69
C ARG A 206 2.81 -22.94 -7.81
N ALA A 207 4.05 -22.76 -8.26
CA ALA A 207 4.65 -23.63 -9.27
C ALA A 207 4.81 -25.05 -8.72
N ARG A 208 5.21 -25.20 -7.45
CA ARG A 208 5.28 -26.48 -6.77
C ARG A 208 3.91 -27.14 -6.67
N ASP A 209 2.88 -26.40 -6.28
CA ASP A 209 1.52 -26.93 -6.16
C ASP A 209 1.00 -27.42 -7.52
N THR A 210 1.21 -26.63 -8.59
CA THR A 210 0.87 -26.99 -9.97
C THR A 210 1.65 -28.23 -10.45
N LEU A 211 2.97 -28.26 -10.24
CA LEU A 211 3.82 -29.39 -10.63
C LEU A 211 3.43 -30.68 -9.88
N THR A 212 3.16 -30.58 -8.57
CA THR A 212 2.76 -31.72 -7.74
C THR A 212 1.39 -32.24 -8.16
N GLY A 213 0.45 -31.36 -8.49
CA GLY A 213 -0.87 -31.76 -8.99
C GLY A 213 -0.80 -32.49 -10.32
N ALA A 214 0.13 -32.12 -11.20
CA ALA A 214 0.30 -32.74 -12.52
C ALA A 214 1.17 -34.01 -12.50
N TYR A 215 2.25 -34.04 -11.70
CA TYR A 215 3.32 -35.04 -11.79
C TYR A 215 3.79 -35.60 -10.44
N GLY A 216 3.07 -35.35 -9.34
CA GLY A 216 3.53 -35.53 -7.94
C GLY A 216 4.58 -36.61 -7.68
N PRO A 217 4.27 -37.91 -7.79
CA PRO A 217 5.24 -38.98 -7.48
C PRO A 217 6.48 -39.01 -8.38
N LEU A 218 6.40 -38.44 -9.58
CA LEU A 218 7.49 -38.42 -10.56
C LEU A 218 8.50 -37.31 -10.31
N LEU A 219 8.07 -36.21 -9.69
CA LEU A 219 8.88 -35.01 -9.46
C LEU A 219 8.75 -34.58 -7.99
N PRO A 220 9.45 -35.27 -7.07
CA PRO A 220 9.40 -34.95 -5.65
C PRO A 220 9.93 -33.54 -5.41
N THR A 221 9.36 -32.85 -4.42
CA THR A 221 9.81 -31.50 -4.07
C THR A 221 10.13 -31.40 -2.59
N VAL A 222 11.19 -30.65 -2.29
CA VAL A 222 11.65 -30.34 -0.93
C VAL A 222 11.72 -28.84 -0.74
N LEU A 223 11.60 -28.36 0.50
CA LEU A 223 11.79 -26.93 0.80
C LEU A 223 13.24 -26.54 0.53
N ASP A 224 13.45 -25.38 -0.09
CA ASP A 224 14.79 -24.83 -0.31
C ASP A 224 15.32 -24.19 0.98
N PRO A 225 16.36 -24.76 1.63
CA PRO A 225 16.88 -24.24 2.89
C PRO A 225 17.54 -22.85 2.76
N ARG A 226 17.85 -22.41 1.52
CA ARG A 226 18.43 -21.09 1.26
C ARG A 226 17.44 -19.95 1.49
N VAL A 227 16.13 -20.23 1.48
CA VAL A 227 15.09 -19.20 1.60
C VAL A 227 14.39 -19.33 2.94
N ARG A 228 14.67 -18.38 3.84
CA ARG A 228 14.00 -18.28 5.14
C ARG A 228 12.67 -17.53 5.02
N VAL A 229 11.61 -18.10 5.57
CA VAL A 229 10.28 -17.49 5.68
C VAL A 229 9.93 -17.37 7.16
N PRO A 230 10.29 -16.25 7.82
CA PRO A 230 10.00 -16.09 9.23
C PRO A 230 8.51 -15.91 9.48
N THR A 231 8.03 -16.49 10.58
CA THR A 231 6.71 -16.23 11.17
C THR A 231 6.66 -14.84 11.81
N VAL A 232 5.46 -14.33 12.11
CA VAL A 232 5.29 -13.05 12.80
C VAL A 232 5.91 -13.12 14.20
N SER A 233 5.73 -14.25 14.91
CA SER A 233 6.36 -14.44 16.22
C SER A 233 7.89 -14.41 16.12
N GLU A 234 8.50 -15.10 15.14
CA GLU A 234 9.96 -15.02 14.94
C GLU A 234 10.46 -13.61 14.61
N ILE A 235 9.66 -12.81 13.89
CA ILE A 235 9.99 -11.40 13.61
C ILE A 235 10.01 -10.58 14.90
N VAL A 236 9.04 -10.81 15.80
CA VAL A 236 8.93 -10.11 17.08
C VAL A 236 9.96 -10.61 18.10
N GLN A 237 10.35 -11.88 17.99
CA GLN A 237 11.18 -12.54 18.98
C GLN A 237 12.53 -11.84 19.19
N GLY A 238 12.93 -11.73 20.47
CA GLY A 238 14.22 -11.18 20.86
C GLY A 238 14.33 -9.66 20.71
N LEU A 239 13.21 -8.95 20.54
CA LEU A 239 13.18 -7.51 20.69
C LEU A 239 13.46 -7.14 22.17
N PRO A 240 14.27 -6.10 22.44
CA PRO A 240 14.50 -5.66 23.81
C PRO A 240 13.21 -5.17 24.49
N PRO A 241 13.02 -5.43 25.80
CA PRO A 241 11.98 -4.78 26.57
C PRO A 241 12.10 -3.26 26.46
N GLY A 242 10.97 -2.56 26.31
CA GLY A 242 10.99 -1.10 26.08
C GLY A 242 11.07 -0.68 24.62
N THR A 243 11.19 -1.60 23.66
CA THR A 243 11.15 -1.27 22.23
C THR A 243 9.75 -0.82 21.79
N ARG A 244 9.66 0.29 21.05
CA ARG A 244 8.41 0.79 20.46
C ARG A 244 8.04 -0.08 19.26
N TYR A 245 6.76 -0.40 19.13
CA TYR A 245 6.27 -1.22 18.03
C TYR A 245 4.92 -0.74 17.49
N VAL A 246 4.68 -1.08 16.22
CA VAL A 246 3.37 -1.03 15.58
C VAL A 246 3.15 -2.35 14.84
N LEU A 247 2.03 -3.01 15.13
CA LEU A 247 1.55 -4.21 14.44
C LEU A 247 0.22 -3.90 13.77
N CYS A 248 0.21 -3.96 12.44
CA CYS A 248 -0.96 -3.70 11.61
C CYS A 248 -1.43 -4.98 10.93
N VAL A 249 -2.74 -5.17 10.88
CA VAL A 249 -3.38 -6.21 10.08
C VAL A 249 -4.39 -5.56 9.16
N VAL A 250 -4.27 -5.84 7.87
CA VAL A 250 -5.26 -5.46 6.86
C VAL A 250 -5.75 -6.74 6.22
N LYS A 251 -7.05 -6.86 5.99
CA LYS A 251 -7.66 -8.08 5.43
C LYS A 251 -6.87 -8.60 4.21
N PRO A 252 -6.35 -9.83 4.25
CA PRO A 252 -5.57 -10.38 3.15
C PRO A 252 -6.43 -10.55 1.90
N THR A 253 -5.79 -10.71 0.74
CA THR A 253 -6.51 -11.24 -0.43
C THR A 253 -6.76 -12.73 -0.22
N ARG A 254 -7.64 -13.33 -1.03
CA ARG A 254 -7.97 -14.77 -0.94
C ARG A 254 -6.76 -15.69 -1.13
N GLU A 255 -5.67 -15.18 -1.70
CA GLU A 255 -4.45 -15.95 -1.98
C GLU A 255 -3.53 -16.06 -0.77
N PHE A 256 -3.71 -15.21 0.24
CA PHE A 256 -2.90 -15.22 1.45
C PHE A 256 -3.77 -15.55 2.66
N ALA A 257 -3.24 -16.40 3.53
CA ALA A 257 -3.86 -16.76 4.80
C ALA A 257 -2.96 -16.28 5.94
N ILE A 258 -3.55 -15.61 6.91
CA ILE A 258 -2.88 -15.25 8.17
C ILE A 258 -2.94 -16.48 9.08
N ASP A 259 -1.80 -16.90 9.60
CA ASP A 259 -1.77 -17.84 10.72
C ASP A 259 -2.24 -17.12 11.97
N ALA A 260 -3.49 -17.37 12.37
CA ALA A 260 -4.12 -16.70 13.50
C ALA A 260 -3.43 -17.02 14.83
N ARG A 261 -2.88 -18.23 14.99
CA ARG A 261 -2.20 -18.63 16.23
C ARG A 261 -0.86 -17.93 16.36
N ASP A 262 -0.10 -17.88 15.28
CA ASP A 262 1.16 -17.13 15.22
C ASP A 262 0.94 -15.63 15.47
N LEU A 263 -0.09 -15.04 14.86
CA LEU A 263 -0.43 -13.63 15.09
C LEU A 263 -0.85 -13.36 16.55
N GLU A 264 -1.61 -14.26 17.16
CA GLU A 264 -2.01 -14.16 18.56
C GLU A 264 -0.79 -14.26 19.49
N HIS A 265 0.11 -15.23 19.26
CA HIS A 265 1.35 -15.36 20.01
C HIS A 265 2.22 -14.10 19.90
N ALA A 266 2.41 -13.57 18.70
CA ALA A 266 3.17 -12.34 18.49
C ALA A 266 2.54 -11.14 19.22
N ALA A 267 1.20 -11.01 19.20
CA ALA A 267 0.49 -9.94 19.90
C ALA A 267 0.62 -10.06 21.43
N LEU A 268 0.55 -11.28 21.97
CA LEU A 268 0.76 -11.55 23.39
C LEU A 268 2.20 -11.25 23.81
N GLU A 269 3.19 -11.63 23.01
CA GLU A 269 4.60 -11.33 23.28
C GLU A 269 4.86 -9.81 23.29
N LEU A 270 4.36 -9.09 22.28
CA LEU A 270 4.51 -7.63 22.19
C LEU A 270 3.86 -6.92 23.38
N THR A 271 2.66 -7.35 23.79
CA THR A 271 1.88 -6.67 24.82
C THR A 271 2.21 -7.17 26.24
N GLY A 272 3.06 -8.18 26.40
CA GLY A 272 3.26 -8.84 27.70
C GLY A 272 1.98 -9.51 28.23
N GLY A 273 1.13 -10.03 27.33
CA GLY A 273 -0.13 -10.70 27.65
C GLY A 273 -1.32 -9.77 27.94
N HIS A 274 -1.17 -8.45 27.78
CA HIS A 274 -2.21 -7.48 28.14
C HIS A 274 -3.29 -7.30 27.07
N ALA A 275 -3.02 -7.66 25.81
CA ALA A 275 -4.00 -7.53 24.73
C ALA A 275 -3.80 -8.54 23.61
N ALA A 276 -4.90 -8.94 22.99
CA ALA A 276 -4.92 -9.69 21.74
C ALA A 276 -5.03 -8.73 20.54
N MET A 277 -4.75 -9.25 19.33
CA MET A 277 -4.99 -8.51 18.10
C MET A 277 -6.49 -8.25 17.91
N PRO A 278 -6.93 -6.98 17.70
CA PRO A 278 -8.35 -6.70 17.50
C PRO A 278 -8.82 -7.20 16.13
N VAL A 279 -10.10 -7.60 16.05
CA VAL A 279 -10.70 -8.18 14.83
C VAL A 279 -11.34 -7.09 13.98
N GLY A 280 -10.93 -6.98 12.71
CA GLY A 280 -11.51 -6.06 11.74
C GLY A 280 -10.86 -6.19 10.36
N ASP A 281 -11.42 -5.49 9.37
CA ASP A 281 -10.82 -5.41 8.03
C ASP A 281 -9.52 -4.58 8.06
N TYR A 282 -9.41 -3.66 9.02
CA TYR A 282 -8.21 -2.94 9.41
C TYR A 282 -8.07 -3.06 10.91
N ALA A 283 -6.90 -3.43 11.39
CA ALA A 283 -6.60 -3.60 12.80
C ALA A 283 -5.18 -3.10 13.10
N THR A 284 -4.98 -2.48 14.26
CA THR A 284 -3.67 -1.97 14.66
C THR A 284 -3.48 -2.04 16.17
N LEU A 285 -2.30 -2.51 16.57
CA LEU A 285 -1.75 -2.43 17.91
C LEU A 285 -0.51 -1.52 17.89
N VAL A 286 -0.44 -0.58 18.82
CA VAL A 286 0.73 0.29 19.03
C VAL A 286 1.07 0.31 20.49
N GLY A 287 2.35 0.14 20.80
CA GLY A 287 2.79 0.12 22.19
C GLY A 287 4.29 0.06 22.35
N VAL A 288 4.67 -0.16 23.59
CA VAL A 288 6.04 -0.46 24.00
C VAL A 288 6.06 -1.91 24.46
N MET A 289 7.05 -2.67 23.97
CA MET A 289 7.13 -4.11 24.22
C MET A 289 7.10 -4.42 25.73
N GLY A 290 6.24 -5.36 26.11
CA GLY A 290 6.04 -5.81 27.49
C GLY A 290 5.11 -4.92 28.32
N ARG A 291 4.52 -3.87 27.74
CA ARG A 291 3.53 -2.99 28.38
C ARG A 291 2.16 -3.14 27.71
N PRO A 292 1.06 -2.76 28.40
CA PRO A 292 -0.24 -2.59 27.75
C PRO A 292 -0.13 -1.70 26.50
N PRO A 293 -0.81 -2.02 25.38
CA PRO A 293 -0.75 -1.20 24.18
C PRO A 293 -1.38 0.17 24.44
N THR A 294 -0.73 1.22 23.94
CA THR A 294 -1.24 2.60 24.00
C THR A 294 -2.42 2.80 23.05
N LEU A 295 -2.45 2.05 21.93
CA LEU A 295 -3.55 2.06 20.99
C LEU A 295 -3.89 0.64 20.53
N THR A 296 -5.17 0.30 20.65
CA THR A 296 -5.79 -0.87 20.05
C THR A 296 -6.99 -0.40 19.25
N VAL A 297 -6.96 -0.62 17.93
CA VAL A 297 -8.05 -0.17 17.04
C VAL A 297 -8.36 -1.24 16.01
N ALA A 298 -9.65 -1.45 15.76
CA ALA A 298 -10.16 -2.17 14.61
C ALA A 298 -11.25 -1.37 13.92
N SER A 299 -11.39 -1.55 12.61
CA SER A 299 -12.36 -0.86 11.78
C SER A 299 -12.73 -1.69 10.57
N ALA A 300 -13.95 -1.48 10.06
CA ALA A 300 -14.38 -1.97 8.75
C ALA A 300 -14.00 -0.99 7.60
N ARG A 301 -13.52 0.21 7.95
CA ARG A 301 -13.21 1.29 7.00
C ARG A 301 -11.84 1.90 7.25
N PRO A 302 -11.22 2.53 6.22
CA PRO A 302 -10.01 3.33 6.37
C PRO A 302 -10.13 4.33 7.52
N PHE A 303 -9.03 4.59 8.22
CA PHE A 303 -8.99 5.48 9.37
C PHE A 303 -7.63 6.16 9.52
N ARG A 304 -7.63 7.30 10.22
CA ARG A 304 -6.42 7.94 10.72
C ARG A 304 -6.45 8.02 12.23
N ARG A 305 -5.35 7.69 12.90
CA ARG A 305 -5.19 7.80 14.35
C ARG A 305 -3.83 8.39 14.67
N ARG A 306 -3.80 9.26 15.66
CA ARG A 306 -2.58 9.81 16.22
C ARG A 306 -2.47 9.41 17.67
N VAL A 307 -1.29 8.98 18.08
CA VAL A 307 -1.00 8.55 19.44
C VAL A 307 0.38 9.05 19.84
N GLN A 308 0.53 9.44 21.10
CA GLN A 308 1.82 9.76 21.70
C GLN A 308 2.39 8.49 22.36
N LEU A 309 3.61 8.11 22.01
CA LEU A 309 4.27 6.90 22.52
C LEU A 309 5.69 7.23 23.00
N ASP A 310 5.88 7.26 24.32
CA ASP A 310 7.16 7.58 24.97
C ASP A 310 7.86 8.79 24.32
N GLY A 311 7.12 9.90 24.17
CA GLY A 311 7.60 11.17 23.63
C GLY A 311 7.60 11.31 22.10
N ALA A 312 7.22 10.28 21.35
CA ALA A 312 7.11 10.34 19.89
C ALA A 312 5.63 10.39 19.44
N GLU A 313 5.31 11.33 18.52
CA GLU A 313 4.01 11.32 17.82
C GLU A 313 4.04 10.22 16.75
N ILE A 314 3.03 9.34 16.79
CA ILE A 314 2.80 8.31 15.78
C ILE A 314 1.49 8.63 15.07
N ASP A 315 1.54 8.74 13.75
CA ASP A 315 0.40 8.94 12.86
C ASP A 315 0.18 7.68 12.01
N ILE A 316 -0.91 6.98 12.29
CA ILE A 316 -1.31 5.75 11.61
C ILE A 316 -2.40 6.13 10.61
N ARG A 317 -2.14 5.83 9.35
CA ARG A 317 -2.98 6.21 8.22
C ARG A 317 -3.36 4.96 7.45
N MET A 318 -4.51 4.36 7.75
CA MET A 318 -5.12 3.35 6.89
C MET A 318 -5.87 4.10 5.81
N GLU A 319 -5.31 4.15 4.60
CA GLU A 319 -5.79 5.05 3.54
C GLU A 319 -6.32 4.32 2.33
N SER A 320 -6.49 3.01 2.37
CA SER A 320 -6.88 2.24 1.18
C SER A 320 -8.21 1.56 1.36
N TRP A 321 -9.11 1.64 0.37
CA TRP A 321 -10.41 1.00 0.37
C TRP A 321 -10.29 -0.44 -0.14
N ILE A 322 -10.06 -1.40 0.76
CA ILE A 322 -9.73 -2.80 0.41
C ILE A 322 -10.76 -3.53 -0.47
N ALA A 323 -11.98 -3.02 -0.63
CA ALA A 323 -12.94 -3.61 -1.55
C ALA A 323 -12.56 -3.37 -3.02
N PHE A 324 -11.83 -2.28 -3.31
CA PHE A 324 -11.55 -1.82 -4.66
C PHE A 324 -10.05 -1.66 -4.95
N ASP A 325 -9.23 -1.51 -3.90
CA ASP A 325 -7.79 -1.29 -4.07
C ASP A 325 -6.97 -2.57 -4.07
N THR A 326 -5.93 -2.56 -4.90
CA THR A 326 -4.92 -3.62 -5.04
C THR A 326 -3.51 -3.03 -4.80
N ILE A 327 -2.47 -3.73 -5.25
CA ILE A 327 -1.04 -3.34 -5.08
C ILE A 327 -0.66 -2.02 -5.76
N ARG A 328 -1.49 -1.48 -6.68
CA ARG A 328 -1.16 -0.22 -7.36
C ARG A 328 -1.26 0.99 -6.44
N ARG A 329 -1.93 0.83 -5.29
CA ARG A 329 -1.87 1.81 -4.21
C ARG A 329 -0.52 1.66 -3.50
N MET A 330 0.11 2.77 -3.10
CA MET A 330 1.45 2.83 -2.49
C MET A 330 1.45 2.25 -1.05
N GLY A 331 0.99 1.01 -0.88
CA GLY A 331 0.56 0.42 0.38
C GLY A 331 -0.95 0.56 0.64
N PHE A 332 -1.44 -0.22 1.60
CA PHE A 332 -2.82 -0.18 2.11
C PHE A 332 -3.00 0.80 3.29
N GLY A 333 -1.88 1.25 3.83
CA GLY A 333 -1.80 2.24 4.88
C GLY A 333 -0.34 2.52 5.20
N GLN A 334 -0.11 3.38 6.18
CA GLN A 334 1.23 3.84 6.54
C GLN A 334 1.29 4.22 8.02
N VAL A 335 2.48 4.12 8.58
CA VAL A 335 2.81 4.53 9.94
C VAL A 335 3.96 5.52 9.86
N ILE A 336 3.72 6.70 10.42
CA ILE A 336 4.69 7.78 10.50
C ILE A 336 5.00 8.01 11.97
N ALA A 337 6.21 7.68 12.42
CA ALA A 337 6.66 7.97 13.79
C ALA A 337 7.69 9.10 13.75
N ALA A 338 7.54 10.12 14.60
CA ALA A 338 8.45 11.27 14.66
C ALA A 338 8.75 11.90 13.27
N ARG A 339 7.75 11.93 12.39
CA ARG A 339 7.82 12.39 10.99
C ARG A 339 8.69 11.55 10.04
N HIS A 340 9.12 10.36 10.44
CA HIS A 340 9.75 9.37 9.57
C HIS A 340 8.72 8.34 9.08
N HIS A 341 8.82 7.94 7.82
CA HIS A 341 8.00 6.86 7.27
C HIS A 341 8.50 5.52 7.82
N THR A 342 7.90 5.06 8.92
CA THR A 342 8.39 3.90 9.67
C THR A 342 7.90 2.58 9.07
N LEU A 343 6.66 2.54 8.59
CA LEU A 343 6.09 1.31 8.04
C LEU A 343 5.08 1.63 6.95
N ILE A 344 5.25 0.94 5.82
CA ILE A 344 4.20 0.85 4.81
C ILE A 344 3.38 -0.39 5.12
N VAL A 345 2.08 -0.21 5.36
CA VAL A 345 1.15 -1.27 5.70
C VAL A 345 0.64 -1.93 4.44
N GLU A 346 0.68 -3.25 4.40
CA GLU A 346 0.20 -4.08 3.31
C GLU A 346 -0.98 -4.94 3.74
N ARG A 347 -1.72 -5.51 2.78
CA ARG A 347 -2.67 -6.60 3.08
C ARG A 347 -1.93 -7.75 3.75
N GLY A 348 -2.56 -8.39 4.74
CA GLY A 348 -1.91 -9.35 5.62
C GLY A 348 -1.45 -8.67 6.90
N VAL A 349 -0.29 -9.09 7.41
CA VAL A 349 0.34 -8.56 8.62
C VAL A 349 1.52 -7.69 8.22
N SER A 350 1.62 -6.51 8.81
CA SER A 350 2.75 -5.59 8.68
C SER A 350 3.22 -5.19 10.07
N PHE A 351 4.52 -5.31 10.33
CA PHE A 351 5.12 -5.06 11.63
C PHE A 351 6.31 -4.12 11.50
N ALA A 352 6.44 -3.20 12.45
CA ALA A 352 7.67 -2.45 12.66
C ALA A 352 7.99 -2.27 14.15
N ALA A 353 9.25 -2.48 14.50
CA ALA A 353 9.88 -1.95 15.71
C ALA A 353 10.73 -0.73 15.33
N PHE A 354 10.75 0.31 16.16
CA PHE A 354 11.43 1.57 15.81
C PHE A 354 12.01 2.32 17.01
N ASP A 355 12.97 3.19 16.73
CA ASP A 355 13.64 4.04 17.72
C ASP A 355 12.83 5.31 18.05
N ALA A 356 13.35 6.16 18.94
CA ALA A 356 12.69 7.42 19.31
C ALA A 356 12.60 8.44 18.16
N ALA A 357 13.45 8.31 17.14
CA ALA A 357 13.41 9.11 15.93
C ALA A 357 12.48 8.51 14.86
N GLY A 358 11.79 7.40 15.14
CA GLY A 358 10.89 6.74 14.21
C GLY A 358 11.58 5.96 13.09
N ARG A 359 12.90 5.74 13.19
CA ARG A 359 13.63 4.87 12.28
C ARG A 359 13.38 3.43 12.64
N ASP A 360 13.16 2.62 11.62
CA ASP A 360 12.90 1.21 11.78
C ASP A 360 14.15 0.48 12.31
N LEU A 361 13.94 -0.31 13.36
CA LEU A 361 14.92 -1.25 13.92
C LEU A 361 14.71 -2.64 13.32
N ARG A 362 13.45 -2.96 13.01
CA ARG A 362 13.04 -4.23 12.40
C ARG A 362 11.70 -4.04 11.72
N VAL A 363 11.59 -4.47 10.47
CA VAL A 363 10.34 -4.52 9.70
C VAL A 363 10.07 -5.96 9.30
N GLY A 364 8.81 -6.34 9.27
CA GLY A 364 8.40 -7.66 8.81
C GLY A 364 7.00 -7.68 8.23
N TYR A 365 6.79 -8.63 7.32
CA TYR A 365 5.54 -8.83 6.61
C TYR A 365 5.17 -10.31 6.64
N SER A 366 3.89 -10.60 6.80
CA SER A 366 3.34 -11.96 6.67
C SER A 366 2.00 -11.92 5.93
N ALA A 367 1.67 -13.00 5.22
CA ALA A 367 0.42 -13.12 4.45
C ALA A 367 0.18 -11.94 3.46
N SER A 368 1.25 -11.44 2.84
CA SER A 368 1.23 -10.32 1.89
C SER A 368 2.07 -10.62 0.65
N VAL A 369 1.91 -9.80 -0.39
CA VAL A 369 2.75 -9.85 -1.60
C VAL A 369 4.21 -9.49 -1.34
N PHE A 370 4.49 -8.77 -0.24
CA PHE A 370 5.84 -8.42 0.18
C PHE A 370 6.34 -9.30 1.33
N ALA A 371 5.55 -10.29 1.76
CA ALA A 371 6.00 -11.27 2.73
C ALA A 371 6.97 -12.25 2.06
N PRO A 372 8.05 -12.65 2.75
CA PRO A 372 8.89 -13.77 2.34
C PRO A 372 8.07 -14.97 1.88
N GLN A 373 8.36 -15.49 0.69
CA GLN A 373 7.68 -16.64 0.13
C GLN A 373 8.58 -17.87 0.16
N PRO A 374 8.05 -19.07 0.46
CA PRO A 374 8.84 -20.28 0.42
C PRO A 374 9.21 -20.63 -1.02
N ARG A 375 10.44 -21.15 -1.19
CA ARG A 375 10.95 -21.72 -2.44
C ARG A 375 11.17 -23.21 -2.24
N TYR A 376 11.00 -23.99 -3.29
CA TYR A 376 11.16 -25.44 -3.27
C TYR A 376 12.19 -25.87 -4.32
N LEU A 377 12.72 -27.07 -4.18
CA LEU A 377 13.60 -27.71 -5.15
C LEU A 377 13.01 -29.04 -5.59
N VAL A 378 13.19 -29.40 -6.86
CA VAL A 378 12.92 -30.76 -7.34
C VAL A 378 14.13 -31.64 -7.02
N ARG A 379 13.91 -32.82 -6.41
CA ARG A 379 14.98 -33.73 -5.96
C ARG A 379 14.62 -35.19 -6.18
#